data_AF-A0A284QZH4-F1
#
_entry.id   AF-A0A284QZH4-F1
#
_cell.length_a   1.000
_cell.length_b   1.000
_cell.length_c   1.000
_cell.angle_alpha   90.00
_cell.angle_beta   90.00
_cell.angle_gamma   90.00
#
_symmetry.space_group_name_H-M   'P 1'
#
loop_
_entity.id
_entity.type
_entity.pdbx_description
1 polymer ?
#
loop_
_entity_poly.entity_id
_entity_poly.type
_entity_poly.pdbx_seq_one_letter_code
_entity_poly.pdbx_strand_id
1 'polypeptide(L)'
;MAPRRRCPVCRSRQWHKEPSSGLIACSEGHILQNYRNETTTEAEDLGGAHAMLKRTIKSGRKKTEDLGLGRANPQLYHGARGTYLYYQCLQLIFRKQIAALTKLWNLPSEFELICRDIWALNLTLLPEHPPPEPYHYVHGENAGSQDDDDQDPSSDENDEDGDEDGILATLQADTSSESEPEGEDGDGVGRGEPKQTRKKRSPDLNKYRSVTSTIAVLMLACWTIRIPVMFRDFISAIEAYDLPYLDPVRHLPPTMVAHLTRAKIQSLSMQRPPRTLTLHNLTSRLAKKMHASFDVFTPELNAAPLLWRIIRVLGGNPTLYQLTKQLACILSLPLSVTYTLAPGLERLKTNDPEHHVYDHVPVEVGFVAVTIIALKMVYGLDGEDRVHSDPGDPGLSLPAIDEYLEYVSRLSEKDIMERNTMFSSESQMSVGDLNEVMLDEYVSFCERALLGGENDGDGVVAKYFPLKGREWKDLPDSETAIPCGKMQGSRPDEDGKGVRPGEKYKVFIGTDSGGSVATGLEALVRRGAGYIKVSEEDIFSVTERCERRLLSWWKKQRKNTRNRKRSQIRTKH
;
A
#
# COMPACT_ATOMS: atom_id res chain seq x y z
N MET A 1 41.32 37.75 10.38
CA MET A 1 42.25 38.87 10.06
C MET A 1 42.85 39.39 11.35
N ALA A 2 44.17 39.59 11.42
CA ALA A 2 44.78 40.19 12.60
C ALA A 2 44.18 41.59 12.86
N PRO A 3 43.90 41.97 14.12
CA PRO A 3 43.30 43.26 14.42
C PRO A 3 44.24 44.38 13.98
N ARG A 4 43.79 45.20 13.02
CA ARG A 4 44.55 46.36 12.54
C ARG A 4 44.78 47.31 13.71
N ARG A 5 46.04 47.70 13.95
CA ARG A 5 46.42 48.63 15.02
C ARG A 5 45.76 50.00 14.80
N ARG A 6 45.49 50.73 15.88
CA ARG A 6 44.98 52.11 15.81
C ARG A 6 46.06 53.04 15.24
N CYS A 7 45.66 54.10 14.53
CA CYS A 7 46.57 55.15 14.09
C CYS A 7 47.32 55.75 15.30
N PRO A 8 48.66 55.91 15.26
CA PRO A 8 49.42 56.46 16.38
C PRO A 8 49.13 57.94 16.63
N VAL A 9 48.64 58.68 15.62
CA VAL A 9 48.38 60.11 15.71
C VAL A 9 46.94 60.39 16.13
N CYS A 10 45.95 59.96 15.33
CA CYS A 10 44.54 60.25 15.61
C CYS A 10 43.75 59.09 16.24
N ARG A 11 44.40 57.94 16.53
CA ARG A 11 43.78 56.75 17.15
C ARG A 11 42.59 56.12 16.39
N SER A 12 42.31 56.56 15.17
CA SER A 12 41.28 55.96 14.32
C SER A 12 41.62 54.49 14.01
N ARG A 13 40.58 53.68 13.84
CA ARG A 13 40.68 52.24 13.52
C ARG A 13 40.46 51.95 12.05
N GLN A 14 40.02 52.95 11.29
CA GLN A 14 39.67 52.84 9.89
C GLN A 14 40.89 53.22 9.05
N TRP A 15 41.30 52.29 8.20
CA TRP A 15 42.44 52.40 7.30
C TRP A 15 41.96 52.06 5.90
N HIS A 16 42.14 52.98 4.96
CA HIS A 16 41.82 52.79 3.54
C HIS A 16 43.08 52.94 2.69
N LYS A 17 43.08 52.34 1.50
CA LYS A 17 44.20 52.43 0.55
C LYS A 17 43.93 53.60 -0.39
N GLU A 18 44.87 54.52 -0.51
CA GLU A 18 44.75 55.64 -1.43
C GLU A 18 45.00 55.15 -2.88
N PRO A 19 44.10 55.46 -3.84
CA PRO A 19 44.16 54.90 -5.18
C PRO A 19 45.38 55.35 -5.99
N SER A 20 45.91 56.55 -5.73
CA SER A 20 47.00 57.18 -6.47
C SER A 20 48.39 56.72 -6.02
N SER A 21 48.61 56.54 -4.72
CA SER A 21 49.92 56.26 -4.13
C SER A 21 50.09 54.80 -3.69
N GLY A 22 48.99 54.04 -3.59
CA GLY A 22 48.98 52.68 -3.07
C GLY A 22 49.29 52.58 -1.57
N LEU A 23 49.47 53.71 -0.89
CA LEU A 23 49.71 53.82 0.54
C LEU A 23 48.41 53.60 1.32
N ILE A 24 48.53 53.17 2.57
CA ILE A 24 47.38 53.07 3.48
C ILE A 24 47.32 54.32 4.36
N ALA A 25 46.20 55.04 4.27
CA ALA A 25 45.90 56.21 5.07
C ALA A 25 44.74 55.93 6.03
N CYS A 26 44.71 56.64 7.16
CA CYS A 26 43.59 56.56 8.09
C CYS A 26 42.44 57.47 7.63
N SER A 27 41.26 57.38 8.27
CA SER A 27 40.09 58.23 7.97
C SER A 27 40.34 59.75 8.00
N GLU A 28 41.40 60.20 8.68
CA GLU A 28 41.80 61.61 8.79
C GLU A 28 43.06 61.94 7.95
N GLY A 29 43.55 61.00 7.13
CA GLY A 29 44.65 61.24 6.18
C GLY A 29 46.06 60.93 6.68
N HIS A 30 46.25 60.39 7.89
CA HIS A 30 47.58 59.99 8.36
C HIS A 30 48.06 58.69 7.70
N ILE A 31 49.27 58.69 7.17
CA ILE A 31 49.85 57.57 6.41
C ILE A 31 50.46 56.52 7.35
N LEU A 32 50.17 55.24 7.12
CA LEU A 32 50.75 54.12 7.86
C LEU A 32 52.18 53.82 7.36
N GLN A 33 53.17 54.38 8.06
CA GLN A 33 54.58 54.09 7.82
C GLN A 33 54.87 52.62 8.15
N ASN A 34 55.59 51.91 7.27
CA ASN A 34 55.91 50.47 7.31
C ASN A 34 54.84 49.50 6.79
N TYR A 35 53.78 49.97 6.12
CA TYR A 35 52.94 49.08 5.33
C TYR A 35 53.64 48.75 4.00
N ARG A 36 54.10 47.50 3.85
CA ARG A 36 54.61 46.97 2.58
C ARG A 36 53.50 46.18 1.89
N ASN A 37 53.12 46.62 0.70
CA ASN A 37 52.25 45.89 -0.20
C ASN A 37 53.06 44.75 -0.85
N GLU A 38 52.98 43.56 -0.26
CA GLU A 38 53.44 42.34 -0.93
C GLU A 38 52.40 41.96 -2.00
N THR A 39 52.52 42.59 -3.17
CA THR A 39 51.82 42.13 -4.37
C THR A 39 52.73 41.11 -5.05
N THR A 40 52.33 39.84 -5.10
CA THR A 40 53.09 38.79 -5.80
C THR A 40 53.01 39.03 -7.31
N THR A 41 53.92 39.82 -7.87
CA THR A 41 54.04 40.04 -9.33
C THR A 41 54.94 39.02 -10.02
N GLU A 42 55.50 38.04 -9.28
CA GLU A 42 56.37 36.98 -9.84
C GLU A 42 55.65 35.65 -10.08
N ALA A 43 54.31 35.65 -10.19
CA ALA A 43 53.54 34.42 -10.39
C ALA A 43 53.27 34.05 -11.86
N GLU A 44 53.66 34.88 -12.84
CA GLU A 44 53.37 34.60 -14.25
C GLU A 44 54.56 34.02 -15.05
N ASP A 45 55.80 34.04 -14.54
CA ASP A 45 56.99 33.70 -15.34
C ASP A 45 57.79 32.44 -14.93
N LEU A 46 57.29 31.61 -14.00
CA LEU A 46 57.92 30.33 -13.66
C LEU A 46 56.87 29.22 -13.58
N GLY A 47 56.83 28.38 -14.61
CA GLY A 47 55.98 27.18 -14.74
C GLY A 47 56.29 26.10 -13.70
N GLY A 48 55.88 26.33 -12.46
CA GLY A 48 55.90 25.35 -11.37
C GLY A 48 54.48 25.13 -10.84
N ALA A 49 54.08 23.86 -10.76
CA ALA A 49 52.82 23.44 -10.14
C ALA A 49 52.77 23.87 -8.66
N HIS A 50 52.23 25.04 -8.37
CA HIS A 50 52.01 25.52 -7.01
C HIS A 50 50.68 24.98 -6.49
N ALA A 51 50.74 24.01 -5.56
CA ALA A 51 49.58 23.53 -4.84
C ALA A 51 48.88 24.68 -4.09
N MET A 52 47.68 25.04 -4.53
CA MET A 52 46.82 25.97 -3.80
C MET A 52 46.35 25.33 -2.49
N LEU A 53 47.15 25.46 -1.42
CA LEU A 53 46.67 25.21 -0.06
C LEU A 53 45.74 26.37 0.34
N LYS A 54 44.45 26.23 0.05
CA LYS A 54 43.40 27.09 0.62
C LYS A 54 43.54 27.07 2.15
N ARG A 55 43.91 28.20 2.75
CA ARG A 55 43.85 28.36 4.21
C ARG A 55 42.39 28.35 4.64
N THR A 56 41.90 27.21 5.09
CA THR A 56 40.63 27.15 5.83
C THR A 56 40.83 27.91 7.13
N ILE A 57 40.22 29.09 7.24
CA ILE A 57 40.18 29.84 8.49
C ILE A 57 39.40 28.97 9.46
N LYS A 58 40.07 28.39 10.46
CA LYS A 58 39.40 27.77 11.60
C LYS A 58 38.63 28.87 12.31
N SER A 59 37.37 29.06 11.92
CA SER A 59 36.40 29.82 12.67
C SER A 59 36.43 29.24 14.07
N GLY A 60 36.88 30.03 15.04
CA GLY A 60 36.76 29.73 16.45
C GLY A 60 35.29 29.82 16.85
N ARG A 61 34.43 28.98 16.26
CA ARG A 61 33.14 28.67 16.82
C ARG A 61 33.48 28.00 18.14
N LYS A 62 33.44 28.76 19.22
CA LYS A 62 33.46 28.22 20.58
C LYS A 62 32.44 27.09 20.54
N LYS A 63 32.91 25.84 20.62
CA LYS A 63 32.13 24.74 21.13
C LYS A 63 31.73 25.22 22.52
N THR A 64 30.54 25.79 22.64
CA THR A 64 29.90 25.94 23.94
C THR A 64 29.61 24.52 24.37
N GLU A 65 30.59 23.94 25.06
CA GLU A 65 30.50 22.70 25.84
C GLU A 65 29.65 22.97 27.09
N ASP A 66 28.53 23.66 26.92
CA ASP A 66 27.56 23.91 27.97
C ASP A 66 26.46 22.86 27.78
N LEU A 67 26.69 21.71 28.43
CA LEU A 67 25.81 20.56 28.56
C LEU A 67 25.60 19.78 27.25
N GLY A 68 25.72 18.46 27.27
CA GLY A 68 25.52 17.54 26.13
C GLY A 68 24.11 17.52 25.51
N LEU A 69 23.34 18.59 25.65
CA LEU A 69 22.04 18.84 25.04
C LEU A 69 22.24 19.71 23.80
N GLY A 70 22.93 19.16 22.79
CA GLY A 70 23.15 19.87 21.54
C GLY A 70 21.84 20.13 20.81
N ARG A 71 21.38 21.39 20.72
CA ARG A 71 20.33 21.90 19.79
C ARG A 71 19.01 21.12 19.69
N ALA A 72 18.78 20.09 20.50
CA ALA A 72 17.56 19.32 20.51
C ALA A 72 16.55 20.07 21.37
N ASN A 73 15.37 20.36 20.81
CA ASN A 73 14.29 20.96 21.58
C ASN A 73 13.99 20.03 22.78
N PRO A 74 14.07 20.51 24.03
CA PRO A 74 13.91 19.66 25.22
C PRO A 74 12.50 19.05 25.35
N GLN A 75 11.55 19.52 24.53
CA GLN A 75 10.21 18.96 24.43
C GLN A 75 10.15 17.72 23.53
N LEU A 76 11.06 17.54 22.58
CA LEU A 76 10.98 16.42 21.64
C LEU A 76 11.58 15.14 22.25
N TYR A 77 10.85 14.03 22.15
CA TYR A 77 11.32 12.73 22.64
C TYR A 77 12.07 11.98 21.53
N HIS A 78 13.34 11.70 21.79
CA HIS A 78 14.24 10.96 20.91
C HIS A 78 14.48 9.52 21.42
N GLY A 79 15.12 8.69 20.61
CA GLY A 79 15.48 7.32 20.97
C GLY A 79 14.29 6.45 21.38
N ALA A 80 14.52 5.59 22.38
CA ALA A 80 13.50 4.74 22.98
C ALA A 80 12.26 5.56 23.38
N ARG A 81 12.44 6.76 23.98
CA ARG A 81 11.37 7.61 24.53
C ARG A 81 10.35 7.98 23.50
N GLY A 82 10.85 8.38 22.35
CA GLY A 82 9.97 8.68 21.24
C GLY A 82 9.35 7.42 20.64
N THR A 83 10.01 6.25 20.68
CA THR A 83 9.45 5.01 20.11
C THR A 83 8.32 4.46 20.96
N TYR A 84 8.43 4.55 22.29
CA TYR A 84 7.31 4.23 23.17
C TYR A 84 6.14 5.18 22.92
N LEU A 85 6.39 6.49 22.87
CA LEU A 85 5.37 7.49 22.55
C LEU A 85 4.68 7.20 21.21
N TYR A 86 5.45 6.78 20.20
CA TYR A 86 4.92 6.37 18.90
C TYR A 86 3.93 5.21 18.99
N TYR A 87 4.25 4.16 19.76
CA TYR A 87 3.32 3.06 20.00
C TYR A 87 2.08 3.48 20.80
N GLN A 88 2.22 4.41 21.74
CA GLN A 88 1.07 4.99 22.43
C GLN A 88 0.15 5.73 21.46
N CYS A 89 0.71 6.51 20.53
CA CYS A 89 -0.05 7.16 19.47
C CYS A 89 -0.77 6.14 18.58
N LEU A 90 -0.08 5.08 18.12
CA LEU A 90 -0.71 4.00 17.35
C LEU A 90 -1.85 3.32 18.10
N GLN A 91 -1.68 3.06 19.41
CA GLN A 91 -2.72 2.44 20.22
C GLN A 91 -3.96 3.35 20.36
N LEU A 92 -3.77 4.66 20.49
CA LEU A 92 -4.87 5.62 20.50
C LEU A 92 -5.59 5.67 19.15
N ILE A 93 -4.85 5.70 18.04
CA ILE A 93 -5.40 5.64 16.69
C ILE A 93 -6.21 4.35 16.51
N PHE A 94 -5.65 3.22 16.91
CA PHE A 94 -6.31 1.92 16.83
C PHE A 94 -7.62 1.88 17.64
N ARG A 95 -7.65 2.46 18.85
CA ARG A 95 -8.88 2.60 19.63
C ARG A 95 -9.94 3.44 18.92
N LYS A 96 -9.54 4.56 18.30
CA LYS A 96 -10.45 5.39 17.50
C LYS A 96 -10.96 4.64 16.28
N GLN A 97 -10.11 3.87 15.61
CA GLN A 97 -10.49 3.01 14.49
C GLN A 97 -11.50 1.93 14.91
N ILE A 98 -11.29 1.24 16.04
CA ILE A 98 -12.25 0.25 16.55
C ILE A 98 -13.60 0.91 16.84
N ALA A 99 -13.60 2.06 17.53
CA ALA A 99 -14.84 2.77 17.87
C ALA A 99 -15.60 3.22 16.61
N ALA A 100 -14.89 3.77 15.61
CA ALA A 100 -15.47 4.16 14.34
C ALA A 100 -16.05 2.94 13.58
N LEU A 101 -15.29 1.85 13.50
CA LEU A 101 -15.70 0.63 12.78
C LEU A 101 -16.89 -0.06 13.44
N THR A 102 -16.90 -0.12 14.78
CA THR A 102 -18.00 -0.70 15.55
C THR A 102 -19.30 0.05 15.31
N LYS A 103 -19.22 1.39 15.21
CA LYS A 103 -20.36 2.24 14.86
C LYS A 103 -20.77 2.09 13.39
N LEU A 104 -19.80 2.02 12.48
CA LEU A 104 -20.04 1.94 11.03
C LEU A 104 -20.74 0.64 10.63
N TRP A 105 -20.27 -0.50 11.16
CA TRP A 105 -20.76 -1.83 10.77
C TRP A 105 -21.68 -2.47 11.82
N ASN A 106 -22.10 -1.71 12.85
CA ASN A 106 -22.92 -2.20 13.96
C ASN A 106 -22.36 -3.51 14.56
N LEU A 107 -21.06 -3.53 14.83
CA LEU A 107 -20.36 -4.72 15.31
C LEU A 107 -20.69 -4.99 16.79
N PRO A 108 -20.65 -6.28 17.21
CA PRO A 108 -20.89 -6.64 18.60
C PRO A 108 -19.72 -6.19 19.50
N SER A 109 -19.98 -5.97 20.80
CA SER A 109 -18.97 -5.42 21.73
C SER A 109 -17.77 -6.36 21.95
N GLU A 110 -17.95 -7.67 21.72
CA GLU A 110 -16.89 -8.67 21.73
C GLU A 110 -15.80 -8.41 20.68
N PHE A 111 -16.13 -7.66 19.61
CA PHE A 111 -15.16 -7.27 18.60
C PHE A 111 -14.00 -6.46 19.18
N GLU A 112 -14.27 -5.55 20.12
CA GLU A 112 -13.23 -4.74 20.77
C GLU A 112 -12.26 -5.63 21.57
N LEU A 113 -12.78 -6.64 22.27
CA LEU A 113 -11.96 -7.57 23.06
C LEU A 113 -11.01 -8.35 22.16
N ILE A 114 -11.52 -8.85 21.04
CA ILE A 114 -10.72 -9.62 20.07
C ILE A 114 -9.67 -8.74 19.41
N CYS A 115 -10.03 -7.50 19.03
CA CYS A 115 -9.08 -6.53 18.50
C CYS A 115 -7.94 -6.24 19.50
N ARG A 116 -8.27 -6.07 20.79
CA ARG A 116 -7.29 -5.84 21.86
C ARG A 116 -6.34 -7.02 22.00
N ASP A 117 -6.87 -8.24 22.01
CA ASP A 117 -6.08 -9.44 22.21
C ASP A 117 -5.15 -9.71 21.01
N ILE A 118 -5.66 -9.55 19.77
CA ILE A 118 -4.83 -9.66 18.55
C ILE A 118 -3.78 -8.53 18.51
N TRP A 119 -4.12 -7.30 18.92
CA TRP A 119 -3.15 -6.21 19.01
C TRP A 119 -2.03 -6.51 20.01
N ALA A 120 -2.37 -7.07 21.18
CA ALA A 120 -1.38 -7.48 22.17
C ALA A 120 -0.45 -8.57 21.59
N LEU A 121 -1.01 -9.57 20.91
CA LEU A 121 -0.21 -10.60 20.21
C LEU A 121 0.67 -9.98 19.12
N ASN A 122 0.14 -9.05 18.32
CA ASN A 122 0.91 -8.33 17.31
C ASN A 122 2.14 -7.63 17.92
N LEU A 123 1.96 -6.90 19.04
CA LEU A 123 3.07 -6.24 19.74
C LEU A 123 4.15 -7.21 20.22
N THR A 124 3.76 -8.42 20.66
CA THR A 124 4.72 -9.47 21.05
C THR A 124 5.42 -10.13 19.87
N LEU A 125 4.89 -10.02 18.65
CA LEU A 125 5.47 -10.58 17.42
C LEU A 125 6.32 -9.58 16.65
N LEU A 126 6.41 -8.34 17.14
CA LEU A 126 7.28 -7.32 16.58
C LEU A 126 8.76 -7.72 16.76
N PRO A 127 9.62 -7.52 15.75
CA PRO A 127 11.05 -7.85 15.88
C PRO A 127 11.76 -7.05 16.99
N GLU A 128 11.28 -5.84 17.28
CA GLU A 128 11.70 -5.03 18.42
C GLU A 128 10.45 -4.63 19.20
N HIS A 129 10.32 -5.22 20.39
CA HIS A 129 9.21 -4.96 21.30
C HIS A 129 9.19 -3.50 21.74
N PRO A 130 8.01 -2.93 22.06
CA PRO A 130 7.93 -1.59 22.62
C PRO A 130 8.78 -1.48 23.89
N PRO A 131 9.65 -0.45 24.02
CA PRO A 131 10.57 -0.37 25.16
C PRO A 131 9.80 -0.06 26.46
N PRO A 132 10.21 -0.60 27.62
CA PRO A 132 9.51 -0.46 28.89
C PRO A 132 9.82 0.87 29.60
N GLU A 133 9.61 1.99 28.91
CA GLU A 133 10.05 3.30 29.40
C GLU A 133 9.23 3.98 30.50
N PRO A 134 7.92 3.69 30.70
CA PRO A 134 7.25 4.13 31.92
C PRO A 134 7.98 3.62 33.17
N TYR A 135 8.62 2.44 33.07
CA TYR A 135 9.38 1.82 34.15
C TYR A 135 10.76 2.47 34.31
N HIS A 136 11.51 2.68 33.22
CA HIS A 136 12.85 3.30 33.29
C HIS A 136 12.84 4.79 33.69
N TYR A 137 11.82 5.56 33.29
CA TYR A 137 11.69 6.96 33.70
C TYR A 137 11.33 7.11 35.18
N VAL A 138 10.46 6.24 35.71
CA VAL A 138 10.05 6.25 37.13
C VAL A 138 11.17 5.76 38.05
N HIS A 139 12.02 4.84 37.58
CA HIS A 139 13.11 4.30 38.38
C HIS A 139 14.44 5.05 38.26
N GLY A 140 14.49 6.14 37.48
CA GLY A 140 15.70 6.96 37.37
C GLY A 140 16.91 6.18 36.84
N GLU A 141 16.67 5.01 36.24
CA GLU A 141 17.68 4.26 35.51
C GLU A 141 17.89 5.04 34.21
N ASN A 142 18.82 5.99 34.30
CA ASN A 142 19.53 6.49 33.15
C ASN A 142 20.15 5.24 32.50
N ALA A 143 19.47 4.67 31.51
CA ALA A 143 20.01 3.58 30.70
C ALA A 143 21.31 4.13 30.13
N GLY A 144 22.42 3.75 30.75
CA GLY A 144 23.74 4.19 30.38
C GLY A 144 23.95 3.81 28.93
N SER A 145 24.22 4.82 28.10
CA SER A 145 25.24 4.75 27.05
C SER A 145 25.45 3.36 26.46
N GLN A 146 24.50 2.91 25.66
CA GLN A 146 24.87 2.19 24.45
C GLN A 146 24.87 3.23 23.35
N ASP A 147 26.07 3.76 23.09
CA ASP A 147 26.40 4.53 21.91
C ASP A 147 26.20 3.63 20.69
N ASP A 148 24.97 3.52 20.21
CA ASP A 148 24.74 3.28 18.80
C ASP A 148 24.82 4.65 18.13
N ASP A 149 25.96 4.88 17.47
CA ASP A 149 26.27 6.01 16.58
C ASP A 149 25.22 6.11 15.45
N ASP A 150 24.03 6.63 15.78
CA ASP A 150 23.05 7.09 14.81
C ASP A 150 23.38 8.54 14.46
N GLN A 151 24.36 8.68 13.56
CA GLN A 151 24.57 9.92 12.81
C GLN A 151 23.41 10.11 11.83
N ASP A 152 22.35 10.77 12.29
CA ASP A 152 21.42 11.45 11.38
C ASP A 152 22.14 12.64 10.73
N PRO A 153 22.09 12.79 9.39
CA PRO A 153 22.78 13.87 8.71
C PRO A 153 22.09 15.21 9.00
N SER A 154 22.90 16.19 9.37
CA SER A 154 22.49 17.58 9.51
C SER A 154 21.93 18.12 8.20
N SER A 155 20.73 18.68 8.29
CA SER A 155 20.12 19.59 7.31
C SER A 155 21.06 20.76 7.01
N ASP A 156 21.63 20.79 5.81
CA ASP A 156 22.10 22.01 5.16
C ASP A 156 21.15 22.27 3.98
N GLU A 157 20.33 23.31 4.13
CA GLU A 157 19.55 23.91 3.05
C GLU A 157 20.51 24.71 2.16
N ASN A 158 20.63 24.30 0.90
CA ASN A 158 20.89 25.19 -0.23
C ASN A 158 20.16 24.57 -1.44
N ASP A 159 19.09 25.23 -1.86
CA ASP A 159 18.46 25.04 -3.15
C ASP A 159 19.43 25.49 -4.26
N GLU A 160 19.62 24.66 -5.29
CA GLU A 160 19.42 25.01 -6.70
C GLU A 160 19.76 23.82 -7.62
N ASP A 161 18.86 23.64 -8.60
CA ASP A 161 18.92 22.87 -9.85
C ASP A 161 18.64 21.35 -9.81
N GLY A 162 17.67 20.98 -10.63
CA GLY A 162 16.85 19.76 -10.51
C GLY A 162 17.35 18.55 -11.29
N ASP A 163 16.73 17.41 -10.98
CA ASP A 163 16.75 16.17 -11.75
C ASP A 163 15.49 15.36 -11.38
N GLU A 164 14.62 15.09 -12.36
CA GLU A 164 13.33 14.39 -12.22
C GLU A 164 13.45 12.86 -12.16
N ASP A 165 14.64 12.30 -11.94
CA ASP A 165 14.91 10.87 -12.19
C ASP A 165 14.74 9.92 -10.99
N GLY A 166 14.37 10.43 -9.81
CA GLY A 166 14.22 9.61 -8.58
C GLY A 166 12.97 8.72 -8.53
N ILE A 167 11.97 8.98 -9.37
CA ILE A 167 10.69 8.28 -9.34
C ILE A 167 10.76 6.96 -10.13
N LEU A 168 11.63 6.89 -11.14
CA LEU A 168 11.75 5.72 -12.03
C LEU A 168 12.40 4.50 -11.36
N ALA A 169 13.28 4.72 -10.37
CA ALA A 169 13.98 3.64 -9.67
C ALA A 169 13.09 2.81 -8.72
N THR A 170 11.97 3.38 -8.28
CA THR A 170 11.02 2.69 -7.37
C THR A 170 10.12 1.71 -8.13
N LEU A 171 10.00 1.85 -9.46
CA LEU A 171 9.16 1.01 -10.31
C LEU A 171 9.90 -0.19 -10.92
N GLN A 172 11.24 -0.18 -10.95
CA GLN A 172 12.04 -1.27 -11.54
C GLN A 172 12.41 -2.40 -10.55
N ALA A 173 12.19 -2.22 -9.25
CA ALA A 173 12.50 -3.25 -8.26
C ALA A 173 11.44 -4.37 -8.19
N ASP A 174 10.25 -4.15 -8.75
CA ASP A 174 9.13 -5.10 -8.67
C ASP A 174 9.06 -6.07 -9.87
N THR A 175 9.96 -5.95 -10.86
CA THR A 175 9.85 -6.73 -12.13
C THR A 175 10.90 -7.83 -12.32
N SER A 176 11.73 -8.16 -11.34
CA SER A 176 12.77 -9.18 -11.54
C SER A 176 13.14 -9.95 -10.28
N SER A 177 12.38 -11.01 -9.99
CA SER A 177 12.96 -12.18 -9.32
C SER A 177 12.15 -13.44 -9.61
N GLU A 178 12.52 -14.17 -10.67
CA GLU A 178 12.28 -15.62 -10.77
C GLU A 178 13.46 -16.31 -11.51
N SER A 179 14.09 -17.27 -10.79
CA SER A 179 14.77 -18.50 -11.27
C SER A 179 16.20 -18.42 -11.84
N GLU A 180 17.12 -19.39 -11.74
CA GLU A 180 17.37 -20.70 -11.05
C GLU A 180 18.88 -21.05 -11.36
N PRO A 181 19.52 -22.08 -10.78
CA PRO A 181 20.97 -22.30 -10.86
C PRO A 181 21.40 -23.23 -12.02
N GLU A 182 22.52 -22.91 -12.67
CA GLU A 182 23.27 -23.78 -13.58
C GLU A 182 24.78 -23.65 -13.25
N GLY A 183 25.52 -24.76 -13.26
CA GLY A 183 26.93 -24.82 -12.89
C GLY A 183 27.88 -24.98 -14.08
N GLU A 184 29.14 -24.58 -13.92
CA GLU A 184 30.35 -25.32 -14.31
C GLU A 184 31.62 -24.58 -13.85
N ASP A 185 32.68 -25.35 -13.70
CA ASP A 185 33.97 -25.07 -13.04
C ASP A 185 34.84 -23.95 -13.62
N GLY A 186 35.69 -23.38 -12.77
CA GLY A 186 36.81 -22.51 -13.16
C GLY A 186 37.67 -22.06 -11.98
N ASP A 187 38.76 -22.80 -11.73
CA ASP A 187 39.77 -22.61 -10.70
C ASP A 187 40.54 -21.27 -10.82
N GLY A 188 40.90 -20.65 -9.69
CA GLY A 188 41.57 -19.35 -9.67
C GLY A 188 41.77 -18.75 -8.27
N VAL A 189 42.81 -19.21 -7.58
CA VAL A 189 43.27 -18.75 -6.25
C VAL A 189 43.58 -17.24 -6.21
N GLY A 190 42.96 -16.52 -5.26
CA GLY A 190 43.27 -15.12 -4.95
C GLY A 190 42.78 -14.74 -3.55
N ARG A 191 43.64 -14.93 -2.55
CA ARG A 191 43.39 -14.70 -1.12
C ARG A 191 43.37 -13.19 -0.82
N GLY A 192 42.19 -12.63 -0.56
CA GLY A 192 42.00 -11.25 -0.10
C GLY A 192 41.06 -11.20 1.10
N GLU A 193 41.50 -10.55 2.18
CA GLU A 193 40.83 -10.47 3.48
C GLU A 193 39.42 -9.85 3.41
N PRO A 194 38.45 -10.29 4.23
CA PRO A 194 37.09 -9.77 4.18
C PRO A 194 37.03 -8.39 4.82
N LYS A 195 36.82 -7.36 4.00
CA LYS A 195 36.35 -6.04 4.47
C LYS A 195 34.96 -6.24 5.07
N GLN A 196 34.81 -5.91 6.34
CA GLN A 196 33.54 -5.91 7.06
C GLN A 196 32.51 -5.06 6.31
N THR A 197 31.58 -5.73 5.63
CA THR A 197 30.40 -5.08 5.08
C THR A 197 29.53 -4.64 6.25
N ARG A 198 29.37 -3.33 6.42
CA ARG A 198 28.35 -2.75 7.31
C ARG A 198 27.03 -3.46 7.04
N LYS A 199 26.50 -4.18 8.03
CA LYS A 199 25.17 -4.80 7.97
C LYS A 199 24.18 -3.69 7.63
N LYS A 200 23.60 -3.72 6.43
CA LYS A 200 22.45 -2.88 6.08
C LYS A 200 21.37 -3.16 7.13
N ARG A 201 21.06 -2.17 7.99
CA ARG A 201 19.93 -2.25 8.92
C ARG A 201 18.68 -2.59 8.08
N SER A 202 17.96 -3.64 8.48
CA SER A 202 16.89 -4.22 7.68
C SER A 202 15.76 -3.20 7.45
N PRO A 203 15.40 -2.86 6.20
CA PRO A 203 14.33 -1.92 5.89
C PRO A 203 12.92 -2.39 6.31
N ASP A 204 12.79 -3.62 6.83
CA ASP A 204 11.51 -4.27 7.13
C ASP A 204 10.93 -3.87 8.51
N LEU A 205 11.72 -3.28 9.43
CA LEU A 205 11.25 -2.95 10.79
C LEU A 205 10.18 -1.84 10.81
N ASN A 206 10.33 -0.83 9.94
CA ASN A 206 9.36 0.26 9.81
C ASN A 206 8.02 -0.20 9.21
N LYS A 207 8.03 -1.30 8.44
CA LYS A 207 6.83 -1.84 7.80
C LYS A 207 5.85 -2.42 8.84
N TYR A 208 6.37 -2.96 9.94
CA TYR A 208 5.58 -3.48 11.07
C TYR A 208 5.06 -2.39 12.00
N ARG A 209 5.69 -1.21 11.98
CA ARG A 209 5.36 -0.07 12.82
C ARG A 209 4.31 0.85 12.20
N SER A 210 3.95 0.65 10.93
CA SER A 210 3.05 1.56 10.21
C SER A 210 1.60 1.51 10.70
N VAL A 211 0.86 2.60 10.53
CA VAL A 211 -0.60 2.68 10.68
C VAL A 211 -1.31 1.61 9.83
N THR A 212 -0.72 1.19 8.69
CA THR A 212 -1.25 0.08 7.87
C THR A 212 -1.34 -1.25 8.65
N SER A 213 -0.47 -1.46 9.64
CA SER A 213 -0.51 -2.66 10.49
C SER A 213 -1.75 -2.70 11.39
N THR A 214 -2.29 -1.54 11.79
CA THR A 214 -3.51 -1.49 12.62
C THR A 214 -4.71 -1.96 11.82
N ILE A 215 -4.80 -1.59 10.53
CA ILE A 215 -5.84 -2.08 9.61
C ILE A 215 -5.70 -3.59 9.39
N ALA A 216 -4.47 -4.11 9.24
CA ALA A 216 -4.24 -5.55 9.12
C ALA A 216 -4.69 -6.32 10.38
N VAL A 217 -4.52 -5.73 11.57
CA VAL A 217 -5.04 -6.29 12.83
C VAL A 217 -6.58 -6.27 12.87
N LEU A 218 -7.22 -5.18 12.45
CA LEU A 218 -8.69 -5.11 12.34
C LEU A 218 -9.24 -6.16 11.36
N MET A 219 -8.59 -6.29 10.21
CA MET A 219 -8.94 -7.27 9.18
C MET A 219 -8.91 -8.70 9.76
N LEU A 220 -7.84 -9.03 10.47
CA LEU A 220 -7.70 -10.32 11.12
C LEU A 220 -8.76 -10.55 12.20
N ALA A 221 -9.06 -9.53 13.00
CA ALA A 221 -10.11 -9.57 14.02
C ALA A 221 -11.49 -9.85 13.40
N CYS A 222 -11.85 -9.16 12.31
CA CYS A 222 -13.11 -9.42 11.63
C CYS A 222 -13.22 -10.86 11.13
N TRP A 223 -12.13 -11.43 10.60
CA TRP A 223 -12.12 -12.81 10.14
C TRP A 223 -12.17 -13.82 11.28
N THR A 224 -11.57 -13.54 12.44
CA THR A 224 -11.71 -14.40 13.62
C THR A 224 -13.15 -14.52 14.10
N ILE A 225 -13.98 -13.49 13.92
CA ILE A 225 -15.42 -13.49 14.25
C ILE A 225 -16.29 -13.97 13.06
N ARG A 226 -15.67 -14.38 11.94
CA ARG A 226 -16.37 -14.82 10.70
C ARG A 226 -17.23 -13.73 10.04
N ILE A 227 -16.89 -12.45 10.24
CA ILE A 227 -17.57 -11.34 9.57
C ILE A 227 -17.18 -11.36 8.08
N PRO A 228 -18.15 -11.31 7.14
CA PRO A 228 -17.91 -11.37 5.70
C PRO A 228 -17.43 -10.01 5.15
N VAL A 229 -16.22 -9.61 5.53
CA VAL A 229 -15.57 -8.37 5.06
C VAL A 229 -14.46 -8.67 4.05
N MET A 230 -14.34 -7.79 3.06
CA MET A 230 -13.24 -7.75 2.08
C MET A 230 -12.27 -6.62 2.41
N PHE A 231 -11.06 -6.68 1.86
CA PHE A 231 -10.08 -5.59 2.00
C PHE A 231 -10.59 -4.27 1.43
N ARG A 232 -11.40 -4.31 0.35
CA ARG A 232 -12.08 -3.15 -0.22
C ARG A 232 -12.93 -2.42 0.81
N ASP A 233 -13.63 -3.12 1.70
CA ASP A 233 -14.55 -2.51 2.67
C ASP A 233 -13.80 -1.54 3.60
N PHE A 234 -12.57 -1.90 3.99
CA PHE A 234 -11.69 -1.01 4.74
C PHE A 234 -11.18 0.14 3.89
N ILE A 235 -10.77 -0.10 2.64
CA ILE A 235 -10.27 0.95 1.75
C ILE A 235 -11.36 1.98 1.48
N SER A 236 -12.58 1.56 1.17
CA SER A 236 -13.71 2.47 0.94
C SER A 236 -14.10 3.22 2.21
N ALA A 237 -14.04 2.59 3.39
CA ALA A 237 -14.27 3.30 4.66
C ALA A 237 -13.18 4.34 4.97
N ILE A 238 -11.93 4.07 4.57
CA ILE A 238 -10.81 5.02 4.69
C ILE A 238 -10.97 6.18 3.70
N GLU A 239 -11.32 5.91 2.44
CA GLU A 239 -11.55 6.94 1.42
C GLU A 239 -12.73 7.86 1.78
N ALA A 240 -13.78 7.32 2.41
CA ALA A 240 -14.93 8.07 2.88
C ALA A 240 -14.68 8.91 4.15
N TYR A 241 -13.46 8.86 4.72
CA TYR A 241 -13.09 9.44 6.02
C TYR A 241 -13.94 8.93 7.20
N ASP A 242 -14.61 7.78 7.04
CA ASP A 242 -15.39 7.16 8.11
C ASP A 242 -14.49 6.40 9.09
N LEU A 243 -13.39 5.82 8.59
CA LEU A 243 -12.37 5.15 9.38
C LEU A 243 -11.12 6.04 9.52
N PRO A 244 -10.73 6.43 10.76
CA PRO A 244 -9.55 7.26 11.00
C PRO A 244 -8.25 6.57 10.54
N TYR A 245 -7.73 6.99 9.40
CA TYR A 245 -6.49 6.44 8.83
C TYR A 245 -5.72 7.51 8.05
N LEU A 246 -6.43 8.33 7.28
CA LEU A 246 -5.88 9.52 6.63
C LEU A 246 -5.72 10.61 7.68
N ASP A 247 -4.51 11.19 7.75
CA ASP A 247 -4.09 12.19 8.74
C ASP A 247 -4.50 11.92 10.21
N PRO A 248 -4.10 10.77 10.78
CA PRO A 248 -4.55 10.34 12.09
C PRO A 248 -4.01 11.21 13.24
N VAL A 249 -3.04 12.08 12.96
CA VAL A 249 -2.44 13.02 13.93
C VAL A 249 -3.50 13.99 14.46
N ARG A 250 -4.51 14.33 13.67
CA ARG A 250 -5.63 15.21 14.08
C ARG A 250 -6.45 14.63 15.23
N HIS A 251 -6.46 13.31 15.39
CA HIS A 251 -7.23 12.63 16.43
C HIS A 251 -6.42 12.37 17.71
N LEU A 252 -5.14 12.78 17.73
CA LEU A 252 -4.25 12.61 18.87
C LEU A 252 -4.30 13.84 19.79
N PRO A 253 -4.18 13.66 21.12
CA PRO A 253 -4.09 14.78 22.04
C PRO A 253 -2.91 15.71 21.71
N PRO A 254 -3.10 17.04 21.72
CA PRO A 254 -2.04 17.99 21.33
C PRO A 254 -0.82 17.93 22.26
N THR A 255 -1.04 17.55 23.52
CA THR A 255 0.03 17.33 24.50
C THR A 255 0.98 16.19 24.10
N MET A 256 0.48 15.13 23.46
CA MET A 256 1.31 14.05 22.96
C MET A 256 2.03 14.44 21.66
N VAL A 257 1.33 15.17 20.78
CA VAL A 257 1.87 15.59 19.48
C VAL A 257 3.06 16.54 19.65
N ALA A 258 3.03 17.42 20.65
CA ALA A 258 4.12 18.33 20.97
C ALA A 258 5.47 17.62 21.28
N HIS A 259 5.42 16.36 21.71
CA HIS A 259 6.60 15.57 22.06
C HIS A 259 7.09 14.67 20.92
N LEU A 260 6.36 14.58 19.80
CA LEU A 260 6.73 13.75 18.66
C LEU A 260 7.73 14.44 17.74
N THR A 261 8.73 13.69 17.27
CA THR A 261 9.64 14.18 16.22
C THR A 261 8.96 14.27 14.86
N ARG A 262 9.44 15.17 13.99
CA ARG A 262 8.91 15.34 12.62
C ARG A 262 8.85 14.03 11.83
N ALA A 263 9.90 13.20 11.92
CA ALA A 263 9.94 11.90 11.26
C ALA A 263 8.83 10.95 11.75
N LYS A 264 8.52 10.95 13.06
CA LYS A 264 7.45 10.13 13.63
C LYS A 264 6.08 10.64 13.23
N ILE A 265 5.87 11.96 13.23
CA ILE A 265 4.64 12.58 12.72
C ILE A 265 4.43 12.20 11.25
N GLN A 266 5.46 12.28 10.42
CA GLN A 266 5.37 11.88 9.01
C GLN A 266 5.07 10.38 8.83
N SER A 267 5.62 9.52 9.70
CA SER A 267 5.31 8.08 9.65
C SER A 267 3.90 7.72 10.17
N LEU A 268 3.28 8.59 10.97
CA LEU A 268 1.88 8.46 11.38
C LEU A 268 0.93 9.06 10.32
N SER A 269 1.33 10.14 9.67
CA SER A 269 0.52 10.82 8.65
C SER A 269 0.57 10.08 7.32
N MET A 270 -0.41 9.20 7.10
CA MET A 270 -0.59 8.51 5.82
C MET A 270 -1.34 9.40 4.84
N GLN A 271 -0.73 9.65 3.68
CA GLN A 271 -1.31 10.50 2.64
C GLN A 271 -2.22 9.77 1.66
N ARG A 272 -2.11 8.44 1.59
CA ARG A 272 -2.87 7.61 0.64
C ARG A 272 -3.47 6.39 1.33
N PRO A 273 -4.65 5.94 0.89
CA PRO A 273 -5.21 4.68 1.35
C PRO A 273 -4.27 3.51 0.99
N PRO A 274 -4.27 2.44 1.79
CA PRO A 274 -3.41 1.30 1.52
C PRO A 274 -3.95 0.47 0.35
N ARG A 275 -3.06 -0.07 -0.48
CA ARG A 275 -3.44 -1.02 -1.55
C ARG A 275 -3.87 -2.37 -0.97
N THR A 276 -4.83 -3.02 -1.61
CA THR A 276 -5.36 -4.34 -1.21
C THR A 276 -4.26 -5.39 -1.03
N LEU A 277 -3.34 -5.50 -1.99
CA LEU A 277 -2.23 -6.47 -1.90
C LEU A 277 -1.29 -6.19 -0.72
N THR A 278 -1.03 -4.92 -0.40
CA THR A 278 -0.20 -4.55 0.76
C THR A 278 -0.88 -4.94 2.06
N LEU A 279 -2.18 -4.67 2.20
CA LEU A 279 -2.96 -5.09 3.36
C LEU A 279 -3.01 -6.61 3.49
N HIS A 280 -3.25 -7.32 2.39
CA HIS A 280 -3.27 -8.77 2.37
C HIS A 280 -1.92 -9.34 2.82
N ASN A 281 -0.81 -8.85 2.26
CA ASN A 281 0.54 -9.29 2.64
C ASN A 281 0.86 -9.04 4.12
N LEU A 282 0.40 -7.93 4.70
CA LEU A 282 0.60 -7.67 6.13
C LEU A 282 -0.26 -8.58 6.99
N THR A 283 -1.52 -8.76 6.63
CA THR A 283 -2.48 -9.62 7.34
C THR A 283 -2.04 -11.08 7.28
N SER A 284 -1.58 -11.53 6.11
CA SER A 284 -1.11 -12.90 5.88
C SER A 284 0.15 -13.20 6.68
N ARG A 285 1.12 -12.26 6.71
CA ARG A 285 2.32 -12.37 7.54
C ARG A 285 1.98 -12.42 9.02
N LEU A 286 1.06 -11.58 9.49
CA LEU A 286 0.62 -11.58 10.88
C LEU A 286 -0.05 -12.91 11.26
N ALA A 287 -1.01 -13.38 10.45
CA ALA A 287 -1.69 -14.65 10.68
C ALA A 287 -0.70 -15.84 10.73
N LYS A 288 0.26 -15.89 9.80
CA LYS A 288 1.33 -16.90 9.80
C LYS A 288 2.17 -16.87 11.08
N LYS A 289 2.59 -15.68 11.51
CA LYS A 289 3.40 -15.52 12.73
C LYS A 289 2.61 -15.90 13.99
N MET A 290 1.33 -15.53 14.05
CA MET A 290 0.45 -15.87 15.17
C MET A 290 0.24 -17.38 15.29
N HIS A 291 -0.03 -18.06 14.18
CA HIS A 291 -0.14 -19.51 14.16
C HIS A 291 1.18 -20.18 14.54
N ALA A 292 2.32 -19.74 13.98
CA ALA A 292 3.62 -20.33 14.27
C ALA A 292 4.09 -20.14 15.72
N SER A 293 3.72 -19.03 16.37
CA SER A 293 4.23 -18.68 17.70
C SER A 293 3.28 -19.04 18.84
N PHE A 294 1.97 -18.97 18.60
CA PHE A 294 0.94 -19.10 19.63
C PHE A 294 -0.12 -20.16 19.32
N ASP A 295 -0.03 -20.85 18.18
CA ASP A 295 -1.04 -21.81 17.70
C ASP A 295 -2.45 -21.19 17.58
N VAL A 296 -2.51 -19.87 17.37
CA VAL A 296 -3.77 -19.15 17.17
C VAL A 296 -4.20 -19.29 15.73
N PHE A 297 -5.20 -20.14 15.50
CA PHE A 297 -5.75 -20.39 14.18
C PHE A 297 -6.79 -19.33 13.79
N THR A 298 -6.61 -18.73 12.61
CA THR A 298 -7.61 -17.85 12.00
C THR A 298 -8.51 -18.68 11.09
N PRO A 299 -9.84 -18.66 11.30
CA PRO A 299 -10.73 -19.54 10.56
C PRO A 299 -10.87 -19.16 9.09
N GLU A 300 -11.46 -20.07 8.32
CA GLU A 300 -11.83 -19.84 6.93
C GLU A 300 -12.87 -18.71 6.80
N LEU A 301 -12.71 -17.96 5.72
CA LEU A 301 -13.58 -16.85 5.34
C LEU A 301 -15.00 -17.34 5.09
N ASN A 302 -15.99 -16.50 5.43
CA ASN A 302 -17.37 -16.74 5.05
C ASN A 302 -17.55 -16.50 3.53
N ALA A 303 -17.23 -17.52 2.74
CA ALA A 303 -17.15 -17.45 1.28
C ALA A 303 -18.50 -17.16 0.60
N ALA A 304 -19.60 -17.67 1.13
CA ALA A 304 -20.91 -17.58 0.49
C ALA A 304 -21.41 -16.13 0.25
N PRO A 305 -21.47 -15.24 1.26
CA PRO A 305 -21.88 -13.86 1.07
C PRO A 305 -20.89 -13.07 0.21
N LEU A 306 -19.59 -13.32 0.35
CA LEU A 306 -18.56 -12.61 -0.42
C LEU A 306 -18.60 -12.96 -1.91
N LEU A 307 -18.76 -14.24 -2.22
CA LEU A 307 -18.95 -14.70 -3.59
C LEU A 307 -20.21 -14.08 -4.20
N TRP A 308 -21.31 -14.01 -3.45
CA TRP A 308 -22.53 -13.35 -3.91
C TRP A 308 -22.35 -11.85 -4.16
N ARG A 309 -21.62 -11.14 -3.28
CA ARG A 309 -21.27 -9.73 -3.47
C ARG A 309 -20.49 -9.52 -4.77
N ILE A 310 -19.47 -10.33 -5.03
CA ILE A 310 -18.67 -10.26 -6.27
C ILE A 310 -19.52 -10.53 -7.51
N ILE A 311 -20.42 -11.51 -7.43
CA ILE A 311 -21.28 -11.87 -8.57
C ILE A 311 -22.28 -10.77 -8.88
N ARG A 312 -22.88 -10.16 -7.85
CA ARG A 312 -23.76 -8.99 -8.03
C ARG A 312 -23.02 -7.84 -8.70
N VAL A 313 -21.78 -7.62 -8.31
CA VAL A 313 -20.94 -6.58 -8.90
C VAL A 313 -20.69 -6.86 -10.36
N LEU A 314 -20.34 -8.09 -10.73
CA LEU A 314 -20.17 -8.50 -12.12
C LEU A 314 -21.50 -8.65 -12.88
N GLY A 315 -22.63 -8.18 -12.34
CA GLY A 315 -23.94 -8.24 -13.01
C GLY A 315 -24.47 -9.67 -13.20
N GLY A 316 -23.97 -10.63 -12.41
CA GLY A 316 -24.34 -12.03 -12.50
C GLY A 316 -25.64 -12.38 -11.80
N ASN A 317 -26.14 -13.58 -12.09
CA ASN A 317 -27.37 -14.14 -11.54
C ASN A 317 -27.05 -15.32 -10.58
N PRO A 318 -28.05 -15.92 -9.91
CA PRO A 318 -27.84 -17.09 -9.06
C PRO A 318 -27.25 -18.31 -9.78
N THR A 319 -27.43 -18.43 -11.10
CA THR A 319 -26.84 -19.55 -11.85
C THR A 319 -25.34 -19.35 -12.03
N LEU A 320 -24.89 -18.12 -12.28
CA LEU A 320 -23.46 -17.77 -12.22
C LEU A 320 -22.87 -18.08 -10.85
N TYR A 321 -23.60 -17.82 -9.76
CA TYR A 321 -23.17 -18.20 -8.41
C TYR A 321 -22.92 -19.70 -8.27
N GLN A 322 -23.85 -20.52 -8.75
CA GLN A 322 -23.68 -21.96 -8.68
C GLN A 322 -22.51 -22.44 -9.55
N LEU A 323 -22.34 -21.90 -10.76
CA LEU A 323 -21.23 -22.23 -11.65
C LEU A 323 -19.88 -21.85 -11.05
N THR A 324 -19.74 -20.61 -10.58
CA THR A 324 -18.52 -20.12 -9.94
C THR A 324 -18.21 -20.92 -8.68
N LYS A 325 -19.21 -21.26 -7.86
CA LYS A 325 -19.03 -22.10 -6.68
C LYS A 325 -18.49 -23.49 -7.05
N GLN A 326 -19.06 -24.13 -8.06
CA GLN A 326 -18.58 -25.44 -8.53
C GLN A 326 -17.14 -25.36 -9.05
N LEU A 327 -16.82 -24.32 -9.83
CA LEU A 327 -15.46 -24.11 -10.33
C LEU A 327 -14.46 -23.82 -9.20
N ALA A 328 -14.84 -23.01 -8.21
CA ALA A 328 -14.01 -22.73 -7.04
C ALA A 328 -13.70 -24.00 -6.24
N CYS A 329 -14.67 -24.90 -6.09
CA CYS A 329 -14.46 -26.22 -5.47
C CYS A 329 -13.52 -27.11 -6.29
N ILE A 330 -13.69 -27.16 -7.62
CA ILE A 330 -12.82 -27.92 -8.54
C ILE A 330 -11.38 -27.40 -8.50
N LEU A 331 -11.24 -26.08 -8.45
CA LEU A 331 -9.97 -25.38 -8.34
C LEU A 331 -9.48 -25.27 -6.91
N SER A 332 -10.08 -25.94 -5.92
CA SER A 332 -9.71 -25.95 -4.50
C SER A 332 -9.04 -24.64 -4.04
N LEU A 333 -9.76 -23.53 -4.18
CA LEU A 333 -9.26 -22.20 -3.81
C LEU A 333 -9.06 -22.13 -2.28
N PRO A 334 -7.94 -21.54 -1.80
CA PRO A 334 -7.75 -21.29 -0.38
C PRO A 334 -8.76 -20.25 0.10
N LEU A 335 -9.53 -20.58 1.15
CA LEU A 335 -10.50 -19.67 1.78
C LEU A 335 -9.95 -19.02 3.05
N SER A 336 -8.71 -19.33 3.42
CA SER A 336 -7.99 -18.74 4.57
C SER A 336 -7.17 -17.52 4.14
N VAL A 337 -6.74 -16.69 5.11
CA VAL A 337 -5.87 -15.52 4.85
C VAL A 337 -4.58 -15.94 4.15
N THR A 338 -4.10 -17.13 4.50
CA THR A 338 -2.85 -17.67 3.98
C THR A 338 -3.05 -19.11 3.58
N TYR A 339 -2.39 -19.51 2.49
CA TYR A 339 -2.36 -20.91 2.06
C TYR A 339 -1.78 -21.86 3.12
N THR A 340 -0.92 -21.38 4.02
CA THR A 340 -0.34 -22.19 5.10
C THR A 340 -1.34 -22.58 6.18
N LEU A 341 -2.42 -21.80 6.33
CA LEU A 341 -3.52 -22.11 7.24
C LEU A 341 -4.63 -22.90 6.53
N ALA A 342 -4.58 -23.04 5.21
CA ALA A 342 -5.53 -23.87 4.46
C ALA A 342 -5.16 -25.35 4.63
N PRO A 343 -6.15 -26.27 4.58
CA PRO A 343 -5.83 -27.68 4.44
C PRO A 343 -5.03 -27.89 3.15
N GLY A 344 -3.88 -28.56 3.27
CA GLY A 344 -3.03 -28.87 2.13
C GLY A 344 -3.76 -29.73 1.09
N LEU A 345 -3.35 -29.60 -0.17
CA LEU A 345 -3.93 -30.39 -1.27
C LEU A 345 -3.74 -31.89 -1.04
N GLU A 346 -4.70 -32.69 -1.51
CA GLU A 346 -4.59 -34.15 -1.47
C GLU A 346 -3.34 -34.62 -2.24
N ARG A 347 -2.34 -35.13 -1.51
CA ARG A 347 -1.13 -35.71 -2.10
C ARG A 347 -1.43 -37.13 -2.56
N LEU A 348 -1.58 -37.30 -3.88
CA LEU A 348 -1.70 -38.63 -4.49
C LEU A 348 -0.31 -39.20 -4.86
N LYS A 349 0.69 -38.32 -5.00
CA LYS A 349 2.09 -38.67 -5.29
C LYS A 349 3.05 -37.92 -4.36
N THR A 350 4.26 -38.45 -4.22
CA THR A 350 5.34 -37.85 -3.41
C THR A 350 5.78 -36.46 -3.90
N ASN A 351 5.60 -36.17 -5.20
CA ASN A 351 5.98 -34.89 -5.82
C ASN A 351 4.78 -33.97 -6.09
N ASP A 352 3.60 -34.28 -5.54
CA ASP A 352 2.46 -33.37 -5.66
C ASP A 352 2.70 -32.15 -4.72
N PRO A 353 2.55 -30.91 -5.23
CA PRO A 353 2.82 -29.71 -4.44
C PRO A 353 1.79 -29.55 -3.31
N GLU A 354 2.24 -29.01 -2.17
CA GLU A 354 1.39 -28.80 -0.99
C GLU A 354 0.39 -27.64 -1.17
N HIS A 355 0.77 -26.67 -2.00
CA HIS A 355 0.01 -25.48 -2.38
C HIS A 355 0.31 -25.13 -3.83
N HIS A 356 -0.58 -24.39 -4.48
CA HIS A 356 -0.36 -23.86 -5.81
C HIS A 356 0.37 -22.51 -5.76
N VAL A 357 1.12 -22.22 -6.82
CA VAL A 357 1.70 -20.90 -7.06
C VAL A 357 0.54 -19.90 -7.19
N TYR A 358 0.62 -18.76 -6.49
CA TYR A 358 -0.44 -17.74 -6.30
C TYR A 358 -1.58 -18.10 -5.34
N ASP A 359 -1.44 -19.11 -4.48
CA ASP A 359 -2.37 -19.29 -3.34
C ASP A 359 -2.18 -18.21 -2.25
N HIS A 360 -1.20 -17.31 -2.38
CA HIS A 360 -0.98 -16.12 -1.55
C HIS A 360 -1.65 -14.87 -2.15
N VAL A 361 -2.80 -15.03 -2.78
CA VAL A 361 -3.58 -13.94 -3.36
C VAL A 361 -4.81 -13.71 -2.48
N PRO A 362 -5.31 -12.46 -2.34
CA PRO A 362 -6.55 -12.22 -1.62
C PRO A 362 -7.69 -13.07 -2.18
N VAL A 363 -8.50 -13.64 -1.28
CA VAL A 363 -9.57 -14.58 -1.66
C VAL A 363 -10.59 -13.92 -2.61
N GLU A 364 -10.83 -12.61 -2.45
CA GLU A 364 -11.71 -11.85 -3.35
C GLU A 364 -11.19 -11.78 -4.78
N VAL A 365 -9.87 -11.67 -4.99
CA VAL A 365 -9.27 -11.67 -6.33
C VAL A 365 -9.43 -13.05 -6.98
N GLY A 366 -9.26 -14.12 -6.19
CA GLY A 366 -9.54 -15.49 -6.63
C GLY A 366 -10.99 -15.70 -7.06
N PHE A 367 -11.96 -15.16 -6.31
CA PHE A 367 -13.38 -15.24 -6.68
C PHE A 367 -13.72 -14.46 -7.96
N VAL A 368 -13.13 -13.28 -8.16
CA VAL A 368 -13.28 -12.54 -9.42
C VAL A 368 -12.70 -13.33 -10.59
N ALA A 369 -11.48 -13.84 -10.45
CA ALA A 369 -10.84 -14.65 -11.49
C ALA A 369 -11.69 -15.88 -11.87
N VAL A 370 -12.21 -16.63 -10.91
CA VAL A 370 -13.07 -17.80 -11.20
C VAL A 370 -14.41 -17.40 -11.80
N THR A 371 -14.98 -16.26 -11.42
CA THR A 371 -16.21 -15.74 -12.04
C THR A 371 -15.97 -15.35 -13.50
N ILE A 372 -14.84 -14.70 -13.80
CA ILE A 372 -14.43 -14.35 -15.15
C ILE A 372 -14.23 -15.61 -15.99
N ILE A 373 -13.59 -16.65 -15.44
CA ILE A 373 -13.45 -17.95 -16.10
C ILE A 373 -14.81 -18.58 -16.40
N ALA A 374 -15.76 -18.53 -15.45
CA ALA A 374 -17.11 -19.04 -15.65
C ALA A 374 -17.80 -18.32 -16.83
N LEU A 375 -17.76 -16.99 -16.83
CA LEU A 375 -18.32 -16.16 -17.91
C LEU A 375 -17.64 -16.42 -19.25
N LYS A 376 -16.31 -16.55 -19.26
CA LYS A 376 -15.53 -16.89 -20.46
C LYS A 376 -15.90 -18.27 -21.02
N MET A 377 -16.15 -19.26 -20.16
CA MET A 377 -16.57 -20.59 -20.60
C MET A 377 -17.97 -20.59 -21.22
N VAL A 378 -18.89 -19.77 -20.68
CA VAL A 378 -20.28 -19.65 -21.15
C VAL A 378 -20.35 -18.83 -22.44
N TYR A 379 -19.85 -17.59 -22.42
CA TYR A 379 -20.07 -16.60 -23.47
C TYR A 379 -19.03 -16.62 -24.59
N GLY A 380 -17.84 -17.17 -24.38
CA GLY A 380 -16.82 -17.15 -25.43
C GLY A 380 -16.07 -15.83 -25.55
N LEU A 381 -15.83 -15.17 -24.41
CA LEU A 381 -15.03 -13.93 -24.31
C LEU A 381 -13.53 -14.13 -24.65
N ASP A 382 -13.18 -15.22 -25.34
CA ASP A 382 -11.88 -15.53 -25.90
C ASP A 382 -11.75 -15.24 -27.40
N GLY A 383 -12.78 -14.65 -28.01
CA GLY A 383 -12.83 -14.31 -29.44
C GLY A 383 -13.43 -15.42 -30.33
N GLU A 384 -13.95 -16.49 -29.71
CA GLU A 384 -14.78 -17.50 -30.38
C GLU A 384 -16.17 -17.50 -29.73
N ASP A 385 -17.20 -17.20 -30.50
CA ASP A 385 -18.58 -17.22 -30.00
C ASP A 385 -19.01 -18.64 -29.63
N ARG A 386 -19.61 -18.78 -28.45
CA ARG A 386 -20.04 -20.07 -27.91
C ARG A 386 -21.53 -20.20 -27.96
N VAL A 387 -21.96 -21.42 -28.22
CA VAL A 387 -23.35 -21.70 -28.54
C VAL A 387 -23.86 -22.87 -27.71
N HIS A 388 -25.02 -22.66 -27.08
CA HIS A 388 -25.67 -23.67 -26.25
C HIS A 388 -26.51 -24.60 -27.13
N SER A 389 -26.03 -25.84 -27.36
CA SER A 389 -26.78 -26.86 -28.10
C SER A 389 -27.69 -27.71 -27.21
N ASP A 390 -27.34 -27.89 -25.92
CA ASP A 390 -28.09 -28.78 -25.03
C ASP A 390 -29.16 -27.97 -24.24
N PRO A 391 -30.44 -28.36 -24.28
CA PRO A 391 -31.54 -27.60 -23.64
C PRO A 391 -31.49 -27.58 -22.10
N GLY A 392 -30.63 -28.42 -21.50
CA GLY A 392 -30.37 -28.45 -20.06
C GLY A 392 -29.12 -27.70 -19.63
N ASP A 393 -28.47 -26.96 -20.54
CA ASP A 393 -27.26 -26.20 -20.22
C ASP A 393 -27.59 -25.04 -19.27
N PRO A 394 -26.94 -24.95 -18.08
CA PRO A 394 -27.13 -23.81 -17.18
C PRO A 394 -26.80 -22.47 -17.84
N GLY A 395 -25.99 -22.44 -18.90
CA GLY A 395 -25.69 -21.23 -19.67
C GLY A 395 -26.90 -20.56 -20.31
N LEU A 396 -27.97 -21.31 -20.63
CA LEU A 396 -29.21 -20.76 -21.20
C LEU A 396 -29.97 -19.84 -20.23
N SER A 397 -29.73 -19.99 -18.92
CA SER A 397 -30.33 -19.13 -17.89
C SER A 397 -29.66 -17.77 -17.76
N LEU A 398 -28.49 -17.60 -18.39
CA LEU A 398 -27.76 -16.34 -18.39
C LEU A 398 -28.28 -15.44 -19.52
N PRO A 399 -28.25 -14.10 -19.35
CA PRO A 399 -28.66 -13.15 -20.38
C PRO A 399 -27.88 -13.34 -21.68
N ALA A 400 -28.41 -12.87 -22.81
CA ALA A 400 -27.63 -12.76 -24.04
C ALA A 400 -26.36 -11.91 -23.84
N ILE A 401 -25.28 -12.22 -24.56
CA ILE A 401 -23.98 -11.56 -24.38
C ILE A 401 -24.06 -10.04 -24.57
N ASP A 402 -24.78 -9.55 -25.58
CA ASP A 402 -24.91 -8.13 -25.88
C ASP A 402 -25.66 -7.38 -24.76
N GLU A 403 -26.80 -7.94 -24.33
CA GLU A 403 -27.59 -7.39 -23.20
C GLU A 403 -26.78 -7.39 -21.90
N TYR A 404 -25.94 -8.42 -21.69
CA TYR A 404 -25.07 -8.53 -20.53
C TYR A 404 -23.95 -7.49 -20.55
N LEU A 405 -23.26 -7.30 -21.69
CA LEU A 405 -22.20 -6.32 -21.82
C LEU A 405 -22.73 -4.88 -21.70
N GLU A 406 -23.89 -4.59 -22.28
CA GLU A 406 -24.58 -3.31 -22.09
C GLU A 406 -24.94 -3.09 -20.62
N TYR A 407 -25.42 -4.14 -19.94
CA TYR A 407 -25.71 -4.06 -18.52
C TYR A 407 -24.46 -3.75 -17.70
N VAL A 408 -23.36 -4.48 -17.93
CA VAL A 408 -22.08 -4.28 -17.24
C VAL A 408 -21.56 -2.86 -17.47
N SER A 409 -21.71 -2.33 -18.68
CA SER A 409 -21.32 -0.96 -19.05
C SER A 409 -22.15 0.07 -18.28
N ARG A 410 -23.47 -0.09 -18.25
CA ARG A 410 -24.39 0.75 -17.45
C ARG A 410 -24.10 0.65 -15.95
N LEU A 411 -23.70 -0.52 -15.47
CA LEU A 411 -23.28 -0.68 -14.08
C LEU A 411 -21.97 0.08 -13.81
N SER A 412 -21.01 0.07 -14.75
CA SER A 412 -19.75 0.79 -14.56
C SER A 412 -19.95 2.30 -14.55
N GLU A 413 -20.83 2.82 -15.39
CA GLU A 413 -21.22 4.24 -15.38
C GLU A 413 -21.85 4.63 -14.05
N LYS A 414 -22.72 3.78 -13.49
CA LYS A 414 -23.33 4.02 -12.18
C LYS A 414 -22.32 3.96 -11.04
N ASP A 415 -21.40 3.00 -11.07
CA ASP A 415 -20.35 2.91 -10.05
C ASP A 415 -19.44 4.14 -10.10
N ILE A 416 -19.15 4.70 -11.28
CA ILE A 416 -18.46 6.00 -11.39
C ILE A 416 -19.31 7.12 -10.74
N MET A 417 -20.63 7.01 -10.87
CA MET A 417 -21.59 7.91 -10.23
C MET A 417 -21.88 7.59 -8.75
N GLU A 418 -21.23 6.60 -8.13
CA GLU A 418 -21.36 6.35 -6.69
C GLU A 418 -20.37 7.18 -5.86
N ARG A 419 -20.83 7.59 -4.68
CA ARG A 419 -20.20 8.64 -3.85
C ARG A 419 -18.78 8.32 -3.38
N ASN A 420 -18.45 7.04 -3.19
CA ASN A 420 -17.15 6.59 -2.67
C ASN A 420 -16.08 6.46 -3.76
N THR A 421 -16.50 6.32 -5.01
CA THR A 421 -15.64 6.17 -6.19
C THR A 421 -15.40 7.52 -6.88
N MET A 422 -16.35 8.47 -6.78
CA MET A 422 -16.16 9.85 -7.28
C MET A 422 -14.97 10.57 -6.63
N PHE A 423 -14.84 10.48 -5.30
CA PHE A 423 -13.82 11.21 -4.53
C PHE A 423 -12.62 10.33 -4.15
N SER A 424 -12.52 9.13 -4.73
CA SER A 424 -11.36 8.25 -4.54
C SER A 424 -10.13 8.88 -5.18
N SER A 425 -8.96 8.63 -4.60
CA SER A 425 -7.68 9.08 -5.16
C SER A 425 -7.35 8.51 -6.55
N GLU A 426 -8.10 7.50 -6.99
CA GLU A 426 -7.95 6.84 -8.29
C GLU A 426 -8.85 7.44 -9.38
N SER A 427 -9.83 8.28 -9.02
CA SER A 427 -10.67 8.93 -10.02
C SER A 427 -9.89 10.08 -10.69
N GLN A 428 -9.93 10.12 -12.03
CA GLN A 428 -9.35 11.20 -12.82
C GLN A 428 -10.40 12.26 -13.19
N MET A 429 -11.55 12.27 -12.51
CA MET A 429 -12.63 13.21 -12.82
C MET A 429 -12.18 14.65 -12.55
N SER A 430 -12.35 15.50 -13.56
CA SER A 430 -12.08 16.92 -13.38
C SER A 430 -13.24 17.57 -12.63
N VAL A 431 -12.94 18.58 -11.82
CA VAL A 431 -13.98 19.37 -11.12
C VAL A 431 -14.96 20.03 -12.10
N GLY A 432 -14.53 20.26 -13.35
CA GLY A 432 -15.36 20.83 -14.41
C GLY A 432 -16.45 19.91 -14.93
N ASP A 433 -16.32 18.59 -14.71
CA ASP A 433 -17.29 17.59 -15.16
C ASP A 433 -18.38 17.31 -14.10
N LEU A 434 -18.33 18.00 -12.95
CA LEU A 434 -19.26 17.81 -11.84
C LEU A 434 -20.57 18.60 -12.03
N ASN A 435 -21.70 17.92 -11.91
CA ASN A 435 -23.03 18.54 -11.86
C ASN A 435 -23.24 19.27 -10.52
N GLU A 436 -24.20 20.20 -10.47
CA GLU A 436 -24.53 20.98 -9.25
C GLU A 436 -24.83 20.11 -8.02
N VAL A 437 -25.57 19.02 -8.19
CA VAL A 437 -25.83 18.05 -7.10
C VAL A 437 -24.55 17.35 -6.65
N MET A 438 -23.67 17.00 -7.59
CA MET A 438 -22.40 16.32 -7.29
C MET A 438 -21.40 17.27 -6.63
N LEU A 439 -21.42 18.56 -6.97
CA LEU A 439 -20.65 19.61 -6.30
C LEU A 439 -21.09 19.79 -4.84
N ASP A 440 -22.40 19.80 -4.60
CA ASP A 440 -22.95 19.86 -3.23
C ASP A 440 -22.53 18.64 -2.40
N GLU A 441 -22.53 17.45 -3.00
CA GLU A 441 -22.02 16.24 -2.36
C GLU A 441 -20.50 16.32 -2.10
N TYR A 442 -19.73 16.85 -3.04
CA TYR A 442 -18.29 17.06 -2.87
C TYR A 442 -17.98 18.03 -1.74
N VAL A 443 -18.71 19.15 -1.64
CA VAL A 443 -18.56 20.11 -0.55
C VAL A 443 -18.89 19.47 0.79
N SER A 444 -19.94 18.63 0.85
CA SER A 444 -20.22 17.86 2.06
C SER A 444 -19.06 16.93 2.41
N PHE A 445 -18.53 16.17 1.44
CA PHE A 445 -17.35 15.32 1.64
C PHE A 445 -16.14 16.12 2.17
N CYS A 446 -15.87 17.30 1.61
CA CYS A 446 -14.82 18.20 2.10
C CYS A 446 -15.07 18.68 3.53
N GLU A 447 -16.31 18.97 3.90
CA GLU A 447 -16.69 19.31 5.28
C GLU A 447 -16.24 18.21 6.24
N ARG A 448 -16.50 16.94 5.91
CA ARG A 448 -16.08 15.80 6.73
C ARG A 448 -14.56 15.55 6.70
N ALA A 449 -13.96 15.56 5.51
CA ALA A 449 -12.54 15.23 5.35
C ALA A 449 -11.63 16.30 5.98
N LEU A 450 -12.03 17.57 5.90
CA LEU A 450 -11.21 18.69 6.35
C LEU A 450 -11.52 19.11 7.79
N LEU A 451 -12.77 19.01 8.24
CA LEU A 451 -13.14 19.28 9.63
C LEU A 451 -13.01 17.98 10.43
N GLY A 452 -11.85 17.80 11.06
CA GLY A 452 -11.74 16.81 12.13
C GLY A 452 -12.80 17.09 13.18
N GLY A 453 -13.45 16.06 13.73
CA GLY A 453 -14.65 16.19 14.59
C GLY A 453 -14.53 17.01 15.88
N GLU A 454 -13.46 17.77 16.07
CA GLU A 454 -13.38 18.86 17.04
C GLU A 454 -13.66 20.16 16.31
N ASN A 455 -14.78 20.80 16.68
CA ASN A 455 -15.07 22.19 16.39
C ASN A 455 -14.00 23.08 17.04
N ASP A 456 -12.79 23.09 16.49
CA ASP A 456 -11.78 24.12 16.72
C ASP A 456 -12.12 25.32 15.82
N GLY A 457 -13.41 25.67 15.79
CA GLY A 457 -13.95 26.92 15.25
C GLY A 457 -13.59 28.08 16.17
N ASP A 458 -12.34 28.11 16.62
CA ASP A 458 -11.77 29.24 17.32
C ASP A 458 -11.43 30.29 16.26
N GLY A 459 -12.19 31.37 16.27
CA GLY A 459 -11.88 32.55 15.47
C GLY A 459 -13.04 33.06 14.65
N VAL A 460 -13.22 34.38 14.76
CA VAL A 460 -13.91 35.33 13.90
C VAL A 460 -14.45 34.81 12.55
N VAL A 461 -13.69 34.00 11.81
CA VAL A 461 -14.09 33.37 10.54
C VAL A 461 -15.37 32.53 10.65
N ALA A 462 -15.51 31.70 11.69
CA ALA A 462 -16.71 30.88 11.89
C ALA A 462 -17.99 31.73 12.12
N LYS A 463 -17.82 32.98 12.60
CA LYS A 463 -18.93 33.94 12.78
C LYS A 463 -19.38 34.56 11.45
N TYR A 464 -18.46 34.79 10.52
CA TYR A 464 -18.76 35.38 9.21
C TYR A 464 -19.14 34.32 8.15
N PHE A 465 -18.64 33.10 8.30
CA PHE A 465 -18.89 31.97 7.40
C PHE A 465 -19.42 30.77 8.19
N PRO A 466 -20.69 30.81 8.63
CA PRO A 466 -21.28 29.71 9.37
C PRO A 466 -21.43 28.49 8.46
N LEU A 467 -20.80 27.38 8.84
CA LEU A 467 -21.09 26.08 8.27
C LEU A 467 -22.50 25.71 8.72
N LYS A 468 -23.46 25.76 7.78
CA LYS A 468 -24.78 25.19 8.03
C LYS A 468 -24.54 23.69 8.09
N GLY A 469 -24.60 23.11 9.29
CA GLY A 469 -24.57 21.67 9.46
C GLY A 469 -25.68 21.07 8.60
N ARG A 470 -25.32 20.64 7.39
CA ARG A 470 -26.23 19.89 6.54
C ARG A 470 -26.37 18.57 7.27
N GLU A 471 -27.58 18.28 7.75
CA GLU A 471 -27.88 16.96 8.25
C GLU A 471 -27.50 15.97 7.16
N TRP A 472 -26.51 15.15 7.48
CA TRP A 472 -26.20 14.00 6.66
C TRP A 472 -27.44 13.13 6.69
N LYS A 473 -28.19 13.12 5.60
CA LYS A 473 -29.08 12.01 5.36
C LYS A 473 -28.16 10.83 5.14
N ASP A 474 -28.04 9.97 6.15
CA ASP A 474 -27.69 8.57 5.93
C ASP A 474 -28.60 8.10 4.80
N LEU A 475 -28.05 8.02 3.60
CA LEU A 475 -28.78 7.44 2.50
C LEU A 475 -28.96 5.97 2.83
N PRO A 476 -30.12 5.41 2.48
CA PRO A 476 -30.40 4.01 2.77
C PRO A 476 -29.25 3.19 2.23
N ASP A 477 -28.81 2.20 3.02
CA ASP A 477 -27.76 1.25 2.70
C ASP A 477 -27.65 1.05 1.18
N SER A 478 -26.44 1.20 0.64
CA SER A 478 -26.10 0.91 -0.77
C SER A 478 -26.18 -0.60 -1.04
N GLU A 479 -27.29 -1.20 -0.66
CA GLU A 479 -27.79 -2.51 -1.01
C GLU A 479 -29.17 -2.41 -1.67
N THR A 480 -29.60 -1.22 -2.14
CA THR A 480 -30.75 -1.16 -3.04
C THR A 480 -30.37 -1.93 -4.31
N ALA A 481 -30.82 -3.19 -4.35
CA ALA A 481 -30.68 -4.07 -5.48
C ALA A 481 -31.15 -3.30 -6.70
N ILE A 482 -30.21 -3.05 -7.63
CA ILE A 482 -30.54 -2.52 -8.95
C ILE A 482 -31.70 -3.38 -9.45
N PRO A 483 -32.84 -2.77 -9.83
CA PRO A 483 -33.88 -3.52 -10.52
C PRO A 483 -33.20 -4.09 -11.76
N CYS A 484 -32.93 -5.41 -11.73
CA CYS A 484 -32.48 -6.13 -12.89
C CYS A 484 -33.61 -5.96 -13.91
N GLY A 485 -33.41 -5.11 -14.92
CA GLY A 485 -34.32 -5.05 -16.05
C GLY A 485 -34.49 -6.47 -16.56
N LYS A 486 -35.70 -6.86 -16.96
CA LYS A 486 -35.95 -8.20 -17.50
C LYS A 486 -35.07 -8.39 -18.75
N MET A 487 -33.97 -9.12 -18.61
CA MET A 487 -33.11 -9.51 -19.73
C MET A 487 -33.61 -10.83 -20.30
N GLN A 488 -33.48 -11.01 -21.61
CA GLN A 488 -33.82 -12.28 -22.25
C GLN A 488 -32.68 -13.27 -22.04
N GLY A 489 -33.05 -14.51 -21.69
CA GLY A 489 -32.09 -15.61 -21.62
C GLY A 489 -31.52 -15.93 -23.00
N SER A 490 -30.29 -16.45 -23.02
CA SER A 490 -29.64 -16.92 -24.25
C SER A 490 -30.52 -17.94 -24.98
N ARG A 491 -30.63 -17.79 -26.30
CA ARG A 491 -31.42 -18.72 -27.13
C ARG A 491 -30.60 -19.98 -27.45
N PRO A 492 -31.20 -21.18 -27.38
CA PRO A 492 -30.53 -22.38 -27.89
C PRO A 492 -30.37 -22.25 -29.41
N ASP A 493 -29.24 -22.69 -29.93
CA ASP A 493 -29.02 -22.74 -31.37
C ASP A 493 -29.61 -24.01 -31.95
N GLU A 494 -30.49 -23.84 -32.93
CA GLU A 494 -31.15 -24.93 -33.63
C GLU A 494 -30.24 -25.54 -34.71
N ASP A 495 -29.21 -24.80 -35.16
CA ASP A 495 -28.33 -25.22 -36.25
C ASP A 495 -27.17 -26.14 -35.82
N GLY A 496 -26.79 -26.11 -34.53
CA GLY A 496 -25.81 -27.03 -33.92
C GLY A 496 -24.39 -26.93 -34.50
N LYS A 497 -24.07 -25.83 -35.20
CA LYS A 497 -22.78 -25.63 -35.89
C LYS A 497 -21.76 -24.81 -35.08
N GLY A 498 -22.17 -24.24 -33.94
CA GLY A 498 -21.30 -23.47 -33.05
C GLY A 498 -20.41 -24.32 -32.14
N VAL A 499 -19.37 -23.69 -31.57
CA VAL A 499 -18.50 -24.31 -30.57
C VAL A 499 -19.25 -24.40 -29.24
N ARG A 500 -19.27 -25.59 -28.62
CA ARG A 500 -19.95 -25.78 -27.33
C ARG A 500 -19.18 -25.10 -26.18
N PRO A 501 -19.87 -24.69 -25.10
CA PRO A 501 -19.21 -24.20 -23.89
C PRO A 501 -18.15 -25.17 -23.38
N GLY A 502 -16.89 -24.72 -23.38
CA GLY A 502 -15.73 -25.45 -22.88
C GLY A 502 -15.07 -26.40 -23.88
N GLU A 503 -15.53 -26.49 -25.13
CA GLU A 503 -14.95 -27.40 -26.12
C GLU A 503 -13.57 -26.95 -26.61
N LYS A 504 -13.42 -25.64 -26.89
CA LYS A 504 -12.15 -24.94 -27.12
C LYS A 504 -11.98 -23.89 -26.04
N TYR A 505 -10.74 -23.60 -25.63
CA TYR A 505 -10.46 -22.62 -24.59
C TYR A 505 -9.08 -22.00 -24.81
N LYS A 506 -9.05 -20.72 -25.19
CA LYS A 506 -7.79 -19.98 -25.35
C LYS A 506 -7.40 -19.34 -24.01
N VAL A 507 -6.17 -19.58 -23.58
CA VAL A 507 -5.59 -18.94 -22.38
C VAL A 507 -4.85 -17.68 -22.81
N PHE A 508 -5.15 -16.55 -22.18
CA PHE A 508 -4.40 -15.31 -22.37
C PHE A 508 -3.27 -15.23 -21.36
N ILE A 509 -2.15 -14.64 -21.76
CA ILE A 509 -1.00 -14.42 -20.88
C ILE A 509 -1.28 -13.16 -20.06
N GLY A 510 -1.05 -13.22 -18.75
CA GLY A 510 -1.42 -12.15 -17.84
C GLY A 510 -0.70 -10.82 -18.07
N THR A 511 0.45 -10.84 -18.76
CA THR A 511 1.27 -9.66 -19.10
C THR A 511 0.88 -9.01 -20.43
N ASP A 512 -0.04 -9.61 -21.21
CA ASP A 512 -0.47 -9.09 -22.51
C ASP A 512 -1.74 -8.24 -22.38
N SER A 513 -1.62 -7.12 -21.66
CA SER A 513 -2.68 -6.11 -21.50
C SER A 513 -2.84 -5.21 -22.74
N GLY A 514 -1.99 -5.37 -23.77
CA GLY A 514 -1.83 -4.47 -24.91
C GLY A 514 -2.70 -4.78 -26.14
N GLY A 515 -3.98 -5.11 -25.95
CA GLY A 515 -4.97 -5.15 -27.05
C GLY A 515 -5.17 -6.49 -27.78
N SER A 516 -4.52 -7.59 -27.36
CA SER A 516 -4.86 -8.94 -27.86
C SER A 516 -6.11 -9.54 -27.20
N VAL A 517 -6.58 -8.95 -26.10
CA VAL A 517 -7.71 -9.45 -25.30
C VAL A 517 -9.02 -8.95 -25.86
N ALA A 518 -10.07 -9.78 -25.85
CA ALA A 518 -11.40 -9.36 -26.30
C ALA A 518 -11.94 -8.22 -25.43
N THR A 519 -12.52 -7.19 -26.07
CA THR A 519 -13.01 -5.96 -25.41
C THR A 519 -14.02 -6.25 -24.28
N GLY A 520 -14.86 -7.27 -24.44
CA GLY A 520 -15.81 -7.69 -23.40
C GLY A 520 -15.14 -8.29 -22.16
N LEU A 521 -14.02 -9.00 -22.32
CA LEU A 521 -13.25 -9.55 -21.20
C LEU A 521 -12.53 -8.43 -20.43
N GLU A 522 -11.96 -7.48 -21.16
CA GLU A 522 -11.29 -6.31 -20.59
C GLU A 522 -12.26 -5.45 -19.75
N ALA A 523 -13.49 -5.24 -20.24
CA ALA A 523 -14.52 -4.51 -19.49
C ALA A 523 -14.88 -5.20 -18.15
N LEU A 524 -14.98 -6.54 -18.15
CA LEU A 524 -15.25 -7.31 -16.92
C LEU A 524 -14.07 -7.28 -15.95
N VAL A 525 -12.84 -7.39 -16.45
CA VAL A 525 -11.63 -7.33 -15.63
C VAL A 525 -11.50 -5.95 -15.01
N ARG A 526 -11.62 -4.87 -15.81
CA ARG A 526 -11.62 -3.49 -15.33
C ARG A 526 -12.63 -3.26 -14.21
N ARG A 527 -13.85 -3.78 -14.39
CA ARG A 527 -14.90 -3.70 -13.39
C ARG A 527 -14.56 -4.45 -12.10
N GLY A 528 -14.06 -5.68 -12.22
CA GLY A 528 -13.58 -6.47 -11.08
C GLY A 528 -12.41 -5.81 -10.35
N ALA A 529 -11.46 -5.24 -11.10
CA ALA A 529 -10.27 -4.54 -10.62
C ALA A 529 -10.64 -3.28 -9.83
N GLY A 530 -11.48 -2.43 -10.42
CA GLY A 530 -12.00 -1.22 -9.78
C GLY A 530 -12.83 -1.53 -8.53
N TYR A 531 -13.59 -2.62 -8.53
CA TYR A 531 -14.30 -3.05 -7.33
C TYR A 531 -13.33 -3.52 -6.25
N ILE A 532 -12.34 -4.36 -6.51
CA ILE A 532 -11.46 -4.89 -5.47
C ILE A 532 -10.33 -3.92 -5.08
N LYS A 533 -10.13 -2.83 -5.83
CA LYS A 533 -9.00 -1.89 -5.68
C LYS A 533 -7.65 -2.57 -5.91
N VAL A 534 -7.57 -3.33 -7.00
CA VAL A 534 -6.39 -4.08 -7.46
C VAL A 534 -6.12 -3.73 -8.92
N SER A 535 -4.87 -3.89 -9.39
CA SER A 535 -4.54 -3.61 -10.79
C SER A 535 -5.19 -4.63 -11.74
N GLU A 536 -5.46 -4.22 -12.99
CA GLU A 536 -5.97 -5.13 -14.02
C GLU A 536 -4.98 -6.27 -14.29
N GLU A 537 -3.67 -5.97 -14.27
CA GLU A 537 -2.57 -6.93 -14.45
C GLU A 537 -2.57 -8.05 -13.41
N ASP A 538 -2.80 -7.70 -12.14
CA ASP A 538 -2.89 -8.67 -11.06
C ASP A 538 -4.06 -9.64 -11.30
N ILE A 539 -5.23 -9.15 -11.73
CA ILE A 539 -6.39 -10.01 -12.04
C ILE A 539 -6.10 -10.91 -13.23
N PHE A 540 -5.50 -10.39 -14.30
CA PHE A 540 -5.13 -11.19 -15.46
C PHE A 540 -4.12 -12.29 -15.10
N SER A 541 -3.11 -11.96 -14.29
CA SER A 541 -2.10 -12.94 -13.84
C SER A 541 -2.72 -14.08 -13.02
N VAL A 542 -3.65 -13.77 -12.11
CA VAL A 542 -4.36 -14.77 -11.29
C VAL A 542 -5.30 -15.60 -12.15
N THR A 543 -6.02 -14.95 -13.06
CA THR A 543 -6.93 -15.61 -14.00
C THR A 543 -6.19 -16.62 -14.86
N GLU A 544 -5.07 -16.23 -15.47
CA GLU A 544 -4.23 -17.13 -16.27
C GLU A 544 -3.83 -18.40 -15.49
N ARG A 545 -3.41 -18.25 -14.23
CA ARG A 545 -2.98 -19.37 -13.39
C ARG A 545 -4.16 -20.28 -13.03
N CYS A 546 -5.31 -19.71 -12.68
CA CYS A 546 -6.56 -20.46 -12.47
C CYS A 546 -6.98 -21.22 -13.74
N GLU A 547 -6.83 -20.62 -14.92
CA GLU A 547 -7.11 -21.26 -16.21
C GLU A 547 -6.17 -22.43 -16.49
N ARG A 548 -4.86 -22.24 -16.30
CA ARG A 548 -3.86 -23.32 -16.43
C ARG A 548 -4.14 -24.48 -15.45
N ARG A 549 -4.59 -24.17 -14.24
CA ARG A 549 -5.01 -25.16 -13.22
C ARG A 549 -6.26 -25.93 -13.69
N LEU A 550 -7.26 -25.23 -14.22
CA LEU A 550 -8.48 -25.83 -14.77
C LEU A 550 -8.17 -26.78 -15.92
N LEU A 551 -7.33 -26.37 -16.88
CA LEU A 551 -6.93 -27.19 -18.02
C LEU A 551 -6.16 -28.43 -17.60
N SER A 552 -5.28 -28.30 -16.59
CA SER A 552 -4.52 -29.42 -16.04
C SER A 552 -5.45 -30.43 -15.36
N TRP A 553 -6.41 -29.94 -14.58
CA TRP A 553 -7.46 -30.77 -13.98
C TRP A 553 -8.31 -31.48 -15.05
N TRP A 554 -8.73 -30.76 -16.09
CA TRP A 554 -9.50 -31.34 -17.20
C TRP A 554 -8.75 -32.48 -17.88
N LYS A 555 -7.46 -32.26 -18.23
CA LYS A 555 -6.61 -33.29 -18.83
C LYS A 555 -6.51 -34.54 -17.94
N LYS A 556 -6.37 -34.35 -16.61
CA LYS A 556 -6.36 -35.44 -15.62
C LYS A 556 -7.67 -36.22 -15.60
N GLN A 557 -8.82 -35.52 -15.63
CA GLN A 557 -10.14 -36.17 -15.69
C GLN A 557 -10.39 -36.94 -16.98
N ARG A 558 -10.00 -36.40 -18.14
CA ARG A 558 -10.07 -37.11 -19.43
C ARG A 558 -9.18 -38.36 -19.43
N LYS A 559 -8.01 -38.31 -18.80
CA LYS A 559 -7.13 -39.48 -18.64
C LYS A 559 -7.77 -40.53 -17.71
N ASN A 560 -8.31 -40.11 -16.57
CA ASN A 560 -8.95 -41.01 -15.60
C ASN A 560 -10.19 -41.70 -16.17
N THR A 561 -11.06 -40.97 -16.88
CA THR A 561 -12.24 -41.53 -17.54
C THR A 561 -11.86 -42.53 -18.64
N ARG A 562 -10.84 -42.22 -19.47
CA ARG A 562 -10.28 -43.18 -20.45
C ARG A 562 -9.72 -44.43 -19.77
N ASN A 563 -9.00 -44.28 -18.66
CA ASN A 563 -8.47 -45.41 -17.89
C ASN A 563 -9.59 -46.25 -17.23
N ARG A 564 -10.65 -45.61 -16.74
CA ARG A 564 -11.83 -46.29 -16.18
C ARG A 564 -12.61 -47.07 -17.26
N LYS A 565 -12.77 -46.50 -18.45
CA LYS A 565 -13.34 -47.22 -19.61
C LYS A 565 -12.47 -48.41 -20.01
N ARG A 566 -11.14 -48.24 -20.08
CA ARG A 566 -10.19 -49.32 -20.39
C ARG A 566 -10.19 -50.45 -19.36
N SER A 567 -10.28 -50.12 -18.07
CA SER A 567 -10.37 -51.14 -17.00
C SER A 567 -11.71 -51.87 -17.02
N GLN A 568 -12.84 -51.18 -17.26
CA GLN A 568 -14.15 -51.82 -17.42
C GLN A 568 -14.23 -52.76 -18.63
N ILE A 569 -13.53 -52.45 -19.72
CA ILE A 569 -13.42 -53.35 -20.88
C ILE A 569 -12.55 -54.57 -20.53
N ARG A 570 -11.46 -54.39 -19.78
CA ARG A 570 -10.59 -55.49 -19.33
C ARG A 570 -11.23 -56.43 -18.30
N THR A 571 -12.24 -56.00 -17.56
CA THR A 571 -12.97 -56.85 -16.60
C THR A 571 -14.18 -57.56 -17.21
N LYS A 572 -14.55 -57.24 -18.46
CA LYS A 572 -15.67 -57.86 -19.19
C LYS A 572 -15.22 -58.93 -20.20
N HIS A 573 -13.91 -59.03 -20.45
CA HIS A 573 -13.25 -60.14 -21.13
C HIS A 573 -12.54 -60.97 -20.08
#